data_AF-A0A562MLM2-F1
#
_entry.id   AF-A0A562MLM2-F1
#
_cell.length_a   1.000
_cell.length_b   1.000
_cell.length_c   1.000
_cell.angle_alpha   90.00
_cell.angle_beta   90.00
_cell.angle_gamma   90.00
#
_symmetry.space_group_name_H-M   'P 1'
#
loop_
_entity.id
_entity.type
_entity.pdbx_description
1 polymer ?
#
loop_
_entity_poly.entity_id
_entity_poly.type
_entity_poly.pdbx_seq_one_letter_code
_entity_poly.pdbx_strand_id
1 'polypeptide(L)'
;MRRKFLACFFIILFSRGLFGNPQDSVQQGFVDKTERFFKESAKRSVRDLVMDRAAIRQNRVLEDIKLLASQSRSFLRKGFDSLNVDQELKELIVLHDIAKDGVFENKGSAQSSRNLTVTFNILNALSIEVRSLKRDMDRYQDRLTNYQLDLDSLSNDPALFVIFKDYEL
;
A
#
# COMPACT_ATOMS: atom_id res chain seq x y z
N MET A 1 49.42 95.40 24.83
CA MET A 1 48.06 95.51 25.41
C MET A 1 47.73 94.16 26.07
N ARG A 2 47.64 94.13 27.41
CA ARG A 2 47.00 93.16 28.36
C ARG A 2 46.87 91.66 27.92
N ARG A 3 47.66 90.72 28.52
CA ARG A 3 47.36 89.80 29.69
C ARG A 3 46.72 88.45 29.26
N LYS A 4 47.09 87.20 29.62
CA LYS A 4 48.06 86.47 30.50
C LYS A 4 48.20 85.02 29.92
N PHE A 5 49.38 84.40 29.77
CA PHE A 5 50.09 83.45 30.68
C PHE A 5 49.27 82.36 31.42
N LEU A 6 49.41 81.09 30.99
CA LEU A 6 49.89 79.89 31.74
C LEU A 6 49.85 78.68 30.76
N ALA A 7 50.95 78.25 30.14
CA ALA A 7 51.91 77.23 30.62
C ALA A 7 51.26 76.02 31.31
N CYS A 8 51.56 74.74 31.08
CA CYS A 8 52.37 73.95 30.13
C CYS A 8 52.47 72.56 30.82
N PHE A 9 52.06 71.47 30.17
CA PHE A 9 52.47 70.05 30.35
C PHE A 9 51.30 69.18 29.86
N PHE A 10 51.38 68.24 28.93
CA PHE A 10 52.51 67.55 28.33
C PHE A 10 51.99 66.96 27.01
N ILE A 11 52.63 67.31 25.88
CA ILE A 11 52.47 66.56 24.64
C ILE A 11 53.27 65.27 24.82
N ILE A 12 52.57 64.13 24.89
CA ILE A 12 53.10 62.85 24.42
C ILE A 12 52.07 62.27 23.45
N LEU A 13 52.35 62.46 22.17
CA LEU A 13 52.04 61.51 21.11
C LEU A 13 52.43 60.10 21.56
N PHE A 14 51.62 59.08 21.35
CA PHE A 14 52.02 57.88 20.59
C PHE A 14 50.86 56.90 20.43
N SER A 15 50.82 56.32 19.22
CA SER A 15 50.15 55.08 18.84
C SER A 15 48.62 55.02 18.90
N ARG A 16 48.04 55.17 17.71
CA ARG A 16 47.02 54.25 17.20
C ARG A 16 47.48 52.80 17.42
N GLY A 17 47.13 52.23 18.56
CA GLY A 17 47.13 50.80 18.78
C GLY A 17 45.83 50.23 18.22
N LEU A 18 45.95 49.44 17.16
CA LEU A 18 44.97 48.44 16.74
C LEU A 18 44.64 47.55 17.95
N PHE A 19 43.65 47.93 18.75
CA PHE A 19 42.94 46.96 19.56
C PHE A 19 41.92 46.29 18.62
N GLY A 20 42.36 45.23 17.95
CA GLY A 20 41.43 44.20 17.49
C GLY A 20 40.66 43.74 18.73
N ASN A 21 39.36 44.02 18.75
CA ASN A 21 38.51 43.74 19.90
C ASN A 21 38.46 42.21 20.11
N PRO A 22 39.00 41.65 21.21
CA PRO A 22 38.93 40.20 21.46
C PRO A 22 37.48 39.71 21.63
N GLN A 23 36.52 40.62 21.82
CA GLN A 23 35.09 40.29 21.84
C GLN A 23 34.57 39.85 20.47
N ASP A 24 35.11 40.36 19.35
CA ASP A 24 34.61 40.04 18.01
C ASP A 24 34.92 38.59 17.62
N SER A 25 36.12 38.08 17.93
CA SER A 25 36.49 36.68 17.68
C SER A 25 35.75 35.69 18.59
N VAL A 26 35.46 36.07 19.83
CA VAL A 26 34.66 35.26 20.77
C VAL A 26 33.18 35.23 20.35
N GLN A 27 32.64 36.35 19.87
CA GLN A 27 31.29 36.41 19.28
C GLN A 27 31.20 35.56 18.01
N GLN A 28 32.17 35.64 17.11
CA GLN A 28 32.22 34.81 15.90
C GLN A 28 32.24 33.31 16.24
N GLY A 29 33.08 32.88 17.18
CA GLY A 29 33.12 31.47 17.61
C GLY A 29 31.81 30.96 18.24
N PHE A 30 31.09 31.83 18.96
CA PHE A 30 29.77 31.50 19.51
C PHE A 30 28.70 31.40 18.42
N VAL A 31 28.68 32.33 17.46
CA VAL A 31 27.76 32.31 16.31
C VAL A 31 27.99 31.07 15.46
N ASP A 32 29.24 30.73 15.15
CA ASP A 32 29.59 29.53 14.37
C ASP A 32 29.21 28.22 15.08
N LYS A 33 29.33 28.18 16.41
CA LYS A 33 28.88 27.04 17.22
C LYS A 33 27.36 26.91 17.19
N THR A 34 26.66 28.04 17.29
CA THR A 34 25.20 28.12 17.28
C THR A 34 24.65 27.73 15.91
N GLU A 35 25.24 28.21 14.82
CA GLU A 35 24.86 27.84 13.46
C GLU A 35 25.06 26.34 13.19
N ARG A 36 26.18 25.76 13.63
CA ARG A 36 26.42 24.31 13.55
C ARG A 36 25.39 23.52 14.34
N PHE A 37 25.08 23.95 15.56
CA PHE A 37 24.05 23.31 16.38
C PHE A 37 22.67 23.33 15.70
N PHE A 38 22.27 24.47 15.12
CA PHE A 38 21.01 24.57 14.38
C PHE A 38 21.00 23.68 13.14
N LYS A 39 22.10 23.64 12.37
CA LYS A 39 22.24 22.76 11.19
C LYS A 39 22.16 21.28 11.58
N GLU A 40 22.80 20.86 12.67
CA GLU A 40 22.72 19.48 13.16
C GLU A 40 21.34 19.13 13.70
N SER A 41 20.73 20.04 14.47
CA SER A 41 19.39 19.85 15.04
C SER A 41 18.33 19.77 13.95
N ALA A 42 18.42 20.60 12.91
CA ALA A 42 17.54 20.54 11.75
C ALA A 42 17.70 19.19 11.00
N LYS A 43 18.94 18.72 10.80
CA LYS A 43 19.19 17.39 10.20
C LYS A 43 18.63 16.24 11.04
N ARG A 44 18.76 16.30 12.37
CA ARG A 44 18.18 15.30 13.29
C ARG A 44 16.66 15.32 13.20
N SER A 45 16.05 16.49 13.34
CA SER A 45 14.60 16.67 13.26
C SER A 45 14.01 16.14 11.96
N VAL A 46 14.65 16.37 10.80
CA VAL A 46 14.18 15.79 9.52
C VAL A 46 14.24 14.26 9.53
N ARG A 47 15.29 13.67 10.10
CA ARG A 47 15.39 12.20 10.21
C ARG A 47 14.32 11.65 11.14
N ASP A 48 14.13 12.27 12.30
CA ASP A 48 13.12 11.85 13.29
C ASP A 48 11.72 11.89 12.66
N LEU A 49 11.38 12.96 11.93
CA LEU A 49 10.11 13.07 11.19
C LEU A 49 9.95 12.01 10.08
N VAL A 50 11.03 11.54 9.47
CA VAL A 50 10.98 10.46 8.48
C VAL A 50 10.77 9.11 9.18
N MET A 51 11.45 8.88 10.31
CA MET A 51 11.27 7.67 11.13
C MET A 51 9.84 7.57 11.67
N ASP A 52 9.30 8.64 12.25
CA ASP A 52 7.93 8.66 12.77
C ASP A 52 6.91 8.36 11.67
N ARG A 53 7.07 8.97 10.49
CA ARG A 53 6.21 8.71 9.34
C ARG A 53 6.31 7.25 8.86
N ALA A 54 7.52 6.70 8.84
CA ALA A 54 7.73 5.29 8.50
C ALA A 54 7.05 4.36 9.51
N ALA A 55 7.16 4.64 10.81
CA ALA A 55 6.51 3.87 11.88
C ALA A 55 4.98 3.90 11.77
N ILE A 56 4.41 5.09 11.54
CA ILE A 56 2.96 5.24 11.32
C ILE A 56 2.52 4.43 10.10
N ARG A 57 3.27 4.51 8.99
CA ARG A 57 2.96 3.74 7.78
C ARG A 57 3.08 2.24 8.02
N GLN A 58 4.14 1.78 8.67
CA GLN A 58 4.36 0.38 8.98
C GLN A 58 3.22 -0.19 9.83
N ASN A 59 2.82 0.50 10.89
CA ASN A 59 1.69 0.09 11.73
C ASN A 59 0.39 -0.02 10.92
N ARG A 60 0.13 0.95 10.04
CA ARG A 60 -1.04 0.92 9.16
C ARG A 60 -1.03 -0.29 8.22
N VAL A 61 0.10 -0.55 7.57
CA VAL A 61 0.24 -1.70 6.66
C VAL A 61 0.04 -3.01 7.43
N LEU A 62 0.59 -3.13 8.63
CA LEU A 62 0.39 -4.32 9.47
C LEU A 62 -1.07 -4.51 9.89
N GLU A 63 -1.78 -3.43 10.20
CA GLU A 63 -3.23 -3.46 10.47
C GLU A 63 -4.02 -3.90 9.24
N ASP A 64 -3.70 -3.34 8.07
CA ASP A 64 -4.34 -3.69 6.80
C ASP A 64 -4.12 -5.17 6.46
N ILE A 65 -2.89 -5.69 6.64
CA ILE A 65 -2.57 -7.12 6.46
C ILE A 65 -3.40 -7.99 7.40
N LYS A 66 -3.47 -7.63 8.69
CA LYS A 66 -4.27 -8.39 9.69
C LYS A 66 -5.74 -8.42 9.32
N LEU A 67 -6.30 -7.28 8.92
CA LEU A 67 -7.68 -7.16 8.51
C LEU A 67 -7.95 -8.02 7.28
N LEU A 68 -7.12 -7.91 6.25
CA LEU A 68 -7.27 -8.64 5.00
C LEU A 68 -7.11 -10.15 5.21
N ALA A 69 -6.15 -10.59 6.03
CA ALA A 69 -5.96 -11.99 6.38
C ALA A 69 -7.17 -12.55 7.16
N SER A 70 -7.80 -11.75 8.02
CA SER A 70 -9.03 -12.13 8.73
C SER A 70 -10.21 -12.27 7.76
N GLN A 71 -10.36 -11.32 6.83
CA GLN A 71 -11.41 -11.35 5.80
C GLN A 71 -11.25 -12.54 4.86
N SER A 72 -10.02 -12.78 4.36
CA SER A 72 -9.72 -13.91 3.49
C SER A 72 -9.96 -15.24 4.20
N ARG A 73 -9.57 -15.37 5.48
CA ARG A 73 -9.86 -16.55 6.30
C ARG A 73 -11.37 -16.77 6.47
N SER A 74 -12.14 -15.71 6.74
CA SER A 74 -13.59 -15.81 6.88
C SER A 74 -14.25 -16.27 5.57
N PHE A 75 -13.79 -15.72 4.44
CA PHE A 75 -14.23 -16.11 3.09
C PHE A 75 -13.90 -17.58 2.78
N LEU A 76 -12.67 -18.01 3.05
CA LEU A 76 -12.24 -19.41 2.88
C LEU A 76 -13.02 -20.38 3.79
N ARG A 77 -13.32 -19.97 5.04
CA ARG A 77 -14.12 -20.78 5.97
C ARG A 77 -15.56 -20.94 5.50
N LYS A 78 -16.15 -19.91 4.89
CA LYS A 78 -17.46 -20.05 4.22
C LYS A 78 -17.37 -21.06 3.07
N GLY A 79 -16.22 -21.07 2.38
CA GLY A 79 -15.92 -22.03 1.32
C GLY A 79 -16.76 -21.81 0.07
N PHE A 80 -16.47 -22.63 -0.94
CA PHE A 80 -17.32 -22.81 -2.11
C PHE A 80 -17.92 -24.21 -2.02
N ASP A 81 -19.24 -24.34 -2.20
CA ASP A 81 -19.93 -25.63 -2.14
C ASP A 81 -19.65 -26.45 -3.43
N SER A 82 -18.42 -26.93 -3.53
CA SER A 82 -17.95 -27.70 -4.68
C SER A 82 -18.70 -29.03 -4.86
N LEU A 83 -19.24 -29.60 -3.78
CA LEU A 83 -20.00 -30.85 -3.84
C LEU A 83 -21.35 -30.62 -4.51
N ASN A 84 -22.06 -29.56 -4.12
CA ASN A 84 -23.32 -29.21 -4.75
C ASN A 84 -23.12 -28.82 -6.22
N VAL A 85 -22.07 -28.04 -6.53
CA VAL A 85 -21.73 -27.68 -7.92
C VAL A 85 -21.40 -28.90 -8.78
N ASP A 86 -20.63 -29.85 -8.26
CA ASP A 86 -20.31 -31.09 -8.99
C ASP A 86 -21.57 -31.93 -9.24
N GLN A 87 -22.47 -32.00 -8.25
CA GLN A 87 -23.74 -32.69 -8.39
C GLN A 87 -24.64 -32.02 -9.44
N GLU A 88 -24.84 -30.71 -9.35
CA GLU A 88 -25.62 -29.94 -10.33
C GLU A 88 -25.05 -30.08 -11.75
N LEU A 89 -23.71 -30.02 -11.90
CA LEU A 89 -23.06 -30.19 -13.19
C LEU A 89 -23.32 -31.59 -13.78
N LYS A 90 -23.24 -32.66 -12.97
CA LYS A 90 -23.56 -34.02 -13.42
C LYS A 90 -25.01 -34.13 -13.88
N GLU A 91 -25.94 -33.54 -13.16
CA GLU A 91 -27.35 -33.52 -13.54
C GLU A 91 -27.57 -32.79 -14.87
N LEU A 92 -26.93 -31.63 -15.06
CA LEU A 92 -26.97 -30.88 -16.31
C LEU A 92 -26.38 -31.67 -17.49
N ILE A 93 -25.30 -32.42 -17.28
CA ILE A 93 -24.69 -33.30 -18.29
C ILE A 93 -25.68 -34.42 -18.67
N VAL A 94 -26.30 -35.08 -17.70
CA VAL A 94 -27.28 -36.13 -17.96
C VAL A 94 -28.48 -35.59 -18.74
N LEU A 95 -29.01 -34.43 -18.35
CA LEU A 95 -30.12 -33.78 -19.06
C LEU A 95 -29.73 -33.35 -20.48
N HIS A 96 -28.52 -32.85 -20.66
CA HIS A 96 -27.97 -32.52 -21.95
C HIS A 96 -27.90 -33.77 -22.85
N ASP A 97 -27.39 -34.88 -22.33
CA ASP A 97 -27.26 -36.12 -23.09
C ASP A 97 -28.63 -36.70 -23.50
N ILE A 98 -29.62 -36.66 -22.60
CA ILE A 98 -31.01 -37.04 -22.92
C ILE A 98 -31.59 -36.14 -24.01
N ALA A 99 -31.42 -34.82 -23.90
CA ALA A 99 -31.92 -33.86 -24.87
C ALA A 99 -31.24 -34.01 -26.25
N LYS A 100 -29.94 -34.36 -26.25
CA LYS A 100 -29.14 -34.58 -27.44
C LYS A 100 -29.51 -35.88 -28.14
N ASP A 101 -29.74 -36.95 -27.38
CA ASP A 101 -29.96 -38.30 -27.91
C ASP A 101 -31.11 -38.34 -28.92
N GLY A 102 -32.27 -37.80 -28.54
CA GLY A 102 -33.48 -37.80 -29.38
C GLY A 102 -33.40 -36.97 -30.67
N VAL A 103 -32.34 -36.17 -30.88
CA VAL A 103 -32.18 -35.32 -32.06
C VAL A 103 -30.91 -35.63 -32.86
N PHE A 104 -29.85 -36.10 -32.22
CA PHE A 104 -28.54 -36.30 -32.86
C PHE A 104 -28.12 -37.76 -33.01
N GLU A 105 -28.45 -38.63 -32.05
CA GLU A 105 -27.94 -40.01 -32.00
C GLU A 105 -29.05 -41.02 -32.34
N ASN A 106 -30.11 -41.10 -31.53
CA ASN A 106 -31.26 -41.99 -31.74
C ASN A 106 -32.41 -41.27 -32.47
N LYS A 107 -32.15 -40.81 -33.70
CA LYS A 107 -33.08 -39.94 -34.45
C LYS A 107 -34.46 -40.57 -34.76
N GLY A 108 -34.64 -41.89 -34.71
CA GLY A 108 -35.89 -42.52 -35.14
C GLY A 108 -36.34 -42.03 -36.53
N SER A 109 -37.65 -42.11 -36.85
CA SER A 109 -38.22 -41.53 -38.07
C SER A 109 -38.03 -40.00 -38.15
N ALA A 110 -38.45 -39.37 -39.26
CA ALA A 110 -38.29 -37.93 -39.49
C ALA A 110 -38.69 -37.07 -38.28
N GLN A 111 -37.75 -36.26 -37.78
CA GLN A 111 -37.96 -35.36 -36.65
C GLN A 111 -38.95 -34.26 -37.00
N SER A 112 -39.97 -34.07 -36.17
CA SER A 112 -40.94 -32.99 -36.37
C SER A 112 -40.33 -31.63 -35.98
N SER A 113 -40.77 -30.56 -36.64
CA SER A 113 -40.39 -29.18 -36.27
C SER A 113 -40.66 -28.88 -34.78
N ARG A 114 -41.73 -29.47 -34.23
CA ARG A 114 -42.06 -29.38 -32.79
C ARG A 114 -40.98 -30.01 -31.92
N ASN A 115 -40.51 -31.23 -32.25
CA ASN A 115 -39.47 -31.91 -31.47
C ASN A 115 -38.17 -31.10 -31.46
N LEU A 116 -37.76 -30.60 -32.64
CA LEU A 116 -36.56 -29.77 -32.75
C LEU A 116 -36.66 -28.48 -31.94
N THR A 117 -37.85 -27.84 -31.95
CA THR A 117 -38.10 -26.62 -31.15
C THR A 117 -38.05 -26.91 -29.65
N VAL A 118 -38.64 -28.02 -29.21
CA VAL A 118 -38.62 -28.42 -27.80
C VAL A 118 -37.18 -28.72 -27.35
N THR A 119 -36.43 -29.50 -28.12
CA THR A 119 -35.01 -29.78 -27.82
C THR A 119 -34.17 -28.51 -27.79
N PHE A 120 -34.36 -27.60 -28.74
CA PHE A 120 -33.67 -26.30 -28.73
C PHE A 120 -33.94 -25.53 -27.43
N ASN A 121 -35.21 -25.45 -27.01
CA ASN A 121 -35.58 -24.74 -25.78
C ASN A 121 -34.95 -25.40 -24.54
N ILE A 122 -34.91 -26.74 -24.48
CA ILE A 122 -34.27 -27.49 -23.39
C ILE A 122 -32.76 -27.18 -23.37
N LEU A 123 -32.07 -27.33 -24.49
CA LEU A 123 -30.63 -27.09 -24.57
C LEU A 123 -30.27 -25.63 -24.26
N ASN A 124 -31.11 -24.67 -24.66
CA ASN A 124 -30.93 -23.27 -24.32
C ASN A 124 -31.10 -23.02 -22.81
N ALA A 125 -32.10 -23.64 -22.17
CA ALA A 125 -32.26 -23.56 -20.73
C ALA A 125 -31.05 -24.16 -19.98
N LEU A 126 -30.60 -25.35 -20.37
CA LEU A 126 -29.40 -25.97 -19.81
C LEU A 126 -28.16 -25.09 -19.99
N SER A 127 -28.00 -24.44 -21.15
CA SER A 127 -26.90 -23.50 -21.37
C SER A 127 -26.96 -22.28 -20.44
N ILE A 128 -28.15 -21.79 -20.08
CA ILE A 128 -28.31 -20.67 -19.15
C ILE A 128 -27.88 -21.10 -17.75
N GLU A 129 -28.29 -22.30 -17.31
CA GLU A 129 -27.93 -22.87 -16.01
C GLU A 129 -26.42 -23.09 -15.88
N VAL A 130 -25.78 -23.75 -16.86
CA VAL A 130 -24.32 -23.95 -16.88
C VAL A 130 -23.57 -22.62 -16.82
N ARG A 131 -24.05 -21.60 -17.53
CA ARG A 131 -23.45 -20.25 -17.45
C ARG A 131 -23.64 -19.61 -16.09
N SER A 132 -24.73 -19.90 -15.39
CA SER A 132 -24.95 -19.41 -14.03
C SER A 132 -23.95 -20.06 -13.07
N LEU A 133 -23.85 -21.39 -13.11
CA LEU A 133 -22.92 -22.17 -12.30
C LEU A 133 -21.46 -21.71 -12.51
N LYS A 134 -21.06 -21.53 -13.77
CA LYS A 134 -19.74 -21.00 -14.12
C LYS A 134 -19.50 -19.60 -13.54
N ARG A 135 -20.49 -18.70 -13.64
CA ARG A 135 -20.39 -17.34 -13.08
C ARG A 135 -20.18 -17.37 -11.58
N ASP A 136 -20.78 -18.32 -10.87
CA ASP A 136 -20.59 -18.46 -9.42
C ASP A 136 -19.18 -18.93 -9.07
N MET A 137 -18.65 -19.90 -9.82
CA MET A 137 -17.27 -20.37 -9.68
C MET A 137 -16.27 -19.25 -10.00
N ASP A 138 -16.46 -18.54 -11.11
CA ASP A 138 -15.58 -17.45 -11.54
C ASP A 138 -15.56 -16.33 -10.49
N ARG A 139 -16.73 -15.94 -9.94
CA ARG A 139 -16.81 -14.94 -8.86
C ARG A 139 -16.07 -15.37 -7.60
N TYR A 140 -16.12 -16.66 -7.25
CA TYR A 140 -15.37 -17.18 -6.10
C TYR A 140 -13.86 -17.14 -6.36
N GLN A 141 -13.42 -17.57 -7.55
CA GLN A 141 -12.03 -17.55 -7.96
C GLN A 141 -11.45 -16.12 -8.01
N ASP A 142 -12.20 -15.18 -8.57
CA ASP A 142 -11.80 -13.77 -8.66
C ASP A 142 -11.61 -13.18 -7.25
N ARG A 143 -12.54 -13.44 -6.33
CA ARG A 143 -12.43 -13.02 -4.92
C ARG A 143 -11.16 -13.58 -4.27
N LEU A 144 -10.87 -14.86 -4.47
CA LEU A 144 -9.70 -15.51 -3.91
C LEU A 144 -8.40 -14.91 -4.46
N THR A 145 -8.36 -14.69 -5.77
CA THR A 145 -7.22 -14.09 -6.47
C THR A 145 -6.97 -12.67 -5.99
N ASN A 146 -8.02 -11.87 -5.80
CA ASN A 146 -7.90 -10.52 -5.26
C ASN A 146 -7.33 -10.51 -3.84
N TYR A 147 -7.78 -11.41 -2.95
CA TYR A 147 -7.18 -11.53 -1.62
C TYR A 147 -5.68 -11.82 -1.66
N GLN A 148 -5.26 -12.68 -2.59
CA GLN A 148 -3.85 -12.99 -2.78
C GLN A 148 -3.07 -11.76 -3.26
N LEU A 149 -3.55 -11.10 -4.33
CA LEU A 149 -2.90 -9.91 -4.89
C LEU A 149 -2.80 -8.77 -3.88
N ASP A 150 -3.86 -8.53 -3.11
CA ASP A 150 -3.88 -7.48 -2.09
C ASP A 150 -2.92 -7.80 -0.94
N LEU A 151 -2.85 -9.07 -0.50
CA LEU A 151 -1.88 -9.51 0.52
C LEU A 151 -0.45 -9.39 0.02
N ASP A 152 -0.17 -9.82 -1.21
CA ASP A 152 1.16 -9.71 -1.82
C ASP A 152 1.59 -8.25 -1.98
N SER A 153 0.66 -7.37 -2.37
CA SER A 153 0.90 -5.93 -2.48
C SER A 153 1.27 -5.32 -1.13
N LEU A 154 0.49 -5.58 -0.08
CA LEU A 154 0.76 -5.09 1.27
C LEU A 154 2.06 -5.68 1.86
N SER A 155 2.32 -6.96 1.61
CA SER A 155 3.54 -7.64 2.12
C SER A 155 4.82 -7.10 1.46
N ASN A 156 4.70 -6.47 0.29
CA ASN A 156 5.80 -5.84 -0.41
C ASN A 156 5.89 -4.32 -0.14
N ASP A 157 5.11 -3.75 0.78
CA ASP A 157 5.19 -2.33 1.12
C ASP A 157 6.57 -2.01 1.76
N PRO A 158 7.33 -1.04 1.22
CA PRO A 158 8.66 -0.69 1.72
C PRO A 158 8.72 -0.33 3.21
N ALA A 159 7.62 0.18 3.78
CA ALA A 159 7.56 0.55 5.20
C ALA A 159 7.75 -0.66 6.13
N LEU A 160 7.48 -1.88 5.66
CA LEU A 160 7.72 -3.11 6.43
C LEU A 160 9.22 -3.41 6.59
N PHE A 161 10.07 -2.87 5.72
CA PHE A 161 11.52 -3.12 5.74
C PHE A 161 12.33 -1.98 6.36
N VAL A 162 11.66 -0.95 6.88
CA VAL A 162 12.32 0.12 7.63
C VAL A 162 12.69 -0.43 9.02
N ILE A 163 13.98 -0.68 9.23
CA ILE A 163 14.53 -1.07 10.52
C ILE A 163 14.81 0.21 11.32
N PHE A 164 14.11 0.39 12.44
CA PHE A 164 14.38 1.48 13.38
C PHE A 164 15.70 1.21 14.11
N LYS A 165 16.53 2.24 14.26
CA LYS A 165 17.90 2.09 14.76
C LYS A 165 17.99 1.89 16.29
N ASP A 166 16.86 1.80 16.99
CA ASP A 166 16.82 1.73 18.46
C ASP A 166 16.86 0.29 19.01
N TYR A 167 17.36 -0.67 18.22
CA TYR A 167 17.70 -2.03 18.67
C TYR A 167 19.23 -2.21 18.77
N GLU A 168 19.94 -1.27 19.40
CA GLU A 168 21.25 -1.54 19.97
C GLU A 168 21.04 -1.89 21.45
N LEU A 169 20.96 -3.20 21.74
CA LEU A 169 21.07 -3.79 23.08
C LEU A 169 22.52 -3.70 23.59
#